data_AF-A0A418WJL8-F1
#
_entry.id   AF-A0A418WJL8-F1
#
_cell.length_a   1.000
_cell.length_b   1.000
_cell.length_c   1.000
_cell.angle_alpha   90.00
_cell.angle_beta   90.00
_cell.angle_gamma   90.00
#
_symmetry.space_group_name_H-M   'P 1'
#
loop_
_entity.id
_entity.type
_entity.pdbx_description
1 polymer ?
#
loop_
_entity_poly.entity_id
_entity_poly.type
_entity_poly.pdbx_seq_one_letter_code
_entity_poly.pdbx_strand_id
1 'polypeptide(L)'
;MPREAFRKRNISLTSARAAPERGAMRVRGAGLWIILSLCGCGGDGSSDPPIRQNRPPAFTSATSASVPEGGTGTIYSASATDPDNDPLSFSISGGVDAGQFQITPAGALSFRTAPDFEAPVDADRNNVYQVQLAVSDGAASVMLALSVTVTDATTGAFRVRRVALGFSQPLYAVGVPGGRDRLFIVERTGQIRIMTPSTGAIAGAPFLDVGGQISTDGERGLLGLALAPNFQQSGTAYVYLTNPAGTIEIRRYRTITGNSDRLDPTSADIILSIPHPTFSNHNGGWIDFGPDGFLYVATGDGGGANDPGANSQNRASLLGKMLRIDVNRDDFPSDDARDYAIPAGNPFASEIWAYGLRNPFRNSFDRVTGNLWIGDVGQGAIEEIDLMRASDAGANFGWPLFEGTMALAGQPGTGLTFPVTEYSHGTGARQGNSVTGGYVYRGPVEALQGLYIFGDFIRGAMWSVPISQLTPGTTRPSSSFTVRTQDFAPQTGSINNIASFGQDQNGNLYIVDFDGEIFVIEPVP
;
A
#
# COMPACT_ATOMS: atom_id res chain seq x y z
N MET A 1 33.19 15.24 12.10
CA MET A 1 33.79 16.59 11.82
C MET A 1 33.01 17.23 10.67
N PRO A 2 32.87 18.58 10.61
CA PRO A 2 31.52 19.18 10.61
C PRO A 2 31.10 19.99 9.36
N ARG A 3 29.76 20.00 9.15
CA ARG A 3 28.86 21.12 8.77
C ARG A 3 29.26 22.06 7.60
N GLU A 4 28.54 21.93 6.50
CA GLU A 4 28.03 23.02 5.64
C GLU A 4 26.66 22.54 5.10
N ALA A 5 25.55 23.28 5.05
CA ALA A 5 25.38 24.71 4.86
C ALA A 5 24.06 25.20 5.49
N PHE A 6 24.09 26.39 6.09
CA PHE A 6 22.89 27.19 6.36
C PHE A 6 23.16 28.64 5.94
N ARG A 7 22.14 29.25 5.30
CA ARG A 7 21.84 30.68 5.10
C ARG A 7 22.57 31.48 4.00
N LYS A 8 21.76 31.93 3.03
CA LYS A 8 21.36 33.34 2.69
C LYS A 8 20.73 33.30 1.27
N ARG A 9 19.69 34.03 0.87
CA ARG A 9 19.06 35.29 1.32
C ARG A 9 17.65 35.41 0.70
N ASN A 10 16.80 36.14 1.41
CA ASN A 10 15.47 36.63 1.03
C ASN A 10 15.42 37.33 -0.35
N ILE A 11 14.33 37.12 -1.08
CA ILE A 11 13.81 38.09 -2.05
C ILE A 11 12.38 38.47 -1.63
N SER A 12 12.22 39.77 -1.43
CA SER A 12 10.99 40.49 -1.15
C SER A 12 10.08 40.49 -2.38
N LEU A 13 8.78 40.23 -2.21
CA LEU A 13 7.76 40.60 -3.19
C LEU A 13 6.75 41.54 -2.53
N THR A 14 6.80 42.78 -3.00
CA THR A 14 5.91 43.89 -2.68
C THR A 14 4.50 43.64 -3.22
N SER A 15 3.52 43.91 -2.36
CA SER A 15 2.09 44.00 -2.66
C SER A 15 1.77 45.15 -3.62
N ALA A 16 0.88 44.93 -4.58
CA ALA A 16 0.15 46.00 -5.28
C ALA A 16 -1.35 45.67 -5.33
N ARG A 17 -2.15 46.64 -4.87
CA ARG A 17 -3.62 46.72 -4.86
C ARG A 17 -4.18 46.80 -6.28
N ALA A 18 -5.39 46.26 -6.50
CA ALA A 18 -6.49 46.97 -7.19
C ALA A 18 -7.84 46.22 -7.06
N ALA A 19 -8.84 46.95 -6.57
CA ALA A 19 -10.28 46.84 -6.83
C ALA A 19 -10.78 48.30 -6.96
N PRO A 20 -12.01 48.63 -7.38
CA PRO A 20 -13.16 47.77 -7.72
C PRO A 20 -13.86 48.20 -9.05
N GLU A 21 -14.95 47.55 -9.46
CA GLU A 21 -16.06 48.28 -10.11
C GLU A 21 -17.41 47.56 -9.98
N ARG A 22 -18.44 48.38 -9.80
CA ARG A 22 -19.86 48.03 -9.56
C ARG A 22 -20.63 48.10 -10.89
N GLY A 23 -21.63 47.25 -11.05
CA GLY A 23 -22.69 47.43 -12.05
C GLY A 23 -24.00 46.83 -11.56
N ALA A 24 -24.97 47.69 -11.24
CA ALA A 24 -26.34 47.33 -10.92
C ALA A 24 -27.24 47.65 -12.12
N MET A 25 -28.21 46.79 -12.44
CA MET A 25 -29.42 47.23 -13.14
C MET A 25 -30.63 46.37 -12.74
N ARG A 26 -31.78 47.03 -12.66
CA ARG A 26 -33.03 46.58 -12.05
C ARG A 26 -34.15 46.88 -13.06
N VAL A 27 -35.27 46.17 -12.91
CA VAL A 27 -36.68 46.55 -13.25
C VAL A 27 -37.35 45.91 -14.49
N ARG A 28 -38.28 44.99 -14.16
CA ARG A 28 -39.72 44.81 -14.52
C ARG A 28 -40.24 45.07 -15.94
N GLY A 29 -41.09 44.13 -16.39
CA GLY A 29 -42.21 44.38 -17.29
C GLY A 29 -43.28 43.27 -17.15
N ALA A 30 -44.47 43.65 -16.69
CA ALA A 30 -45.68 42.81 -16.61
C ALA A 30 -46.64 43.18 -17.75
N GLY A 31 -47.42 42.22 -18.24
CA GLY A 31 -48.47 42.47 -19.24
C GLY A 31 -49.53 41.37 -19.20
N LEU A 32 -50.69 41.71 -18.61
CA LEU A 32 -51.92 40.93 -18.56
C LEU A 32 -52.92 41.57 -19.53
N TRP A 33 -53.56 40.80 -20.41
CA TRP A 33 -54.78 41.23 -21.10
C TRP A 33 -55.79 40.08 -21.16
N ILE A 34 -56.95 40.34 -20.56
CA ILE A 34 -58.17 39.54 -20.56
C ILE A 34 -59.10 40.17 -21.61
N ILE A 35 -59.70 39.36 -22.49
CA ILE A 35 -60.86 39.74 -23.31
C ILE A 35 -61.96 38.69 -23.09
N LEU A 36 -63.08 39.14 -22.54
CA LEU A 36 -64.37 38.43 -22.49
C LEU A 36 -65.14 38.65 -23.81
N SER A 37 -65.83 37.62 -24.30
CA SER A 37 -67.01 37.77 -25.16
C SER A 37 -68.05 36.70 -24.86
N LEU A 38 -69.31 37.13 -24.95
CA LEU A 38 -70.53 36.50 -24.43
C LEU A 38 -71.20 35.52 -25.41
N CYS A 39 -71.85 34.52 -24.81
CA CYS A 39 -73.15 33.89 -25.10
C CYS A 39 -73.49 33.41 -26.53
N GLY A 40 -73.73 32.11 -26.64
CA GLY A 40 -74.64 31.47 -27.61
C GLY A 40 -75.41 30.33 -26.93
N CYS A 41 -76.73 30.32 -27.08
CA CYS A 41 -77.68 29.39 -26.47
C CYS A 41 -77.76 28.02 -27.17
N GLY A 42 -78.18 27.00 -26.41
CA GLY A 42 -79.18 26.02 -26.86
C GLY A 42 -78.73 24.56 -26.95
N GLY A 43 -79.49 23.67 -26.27
CA GLY A 43 -79.61 22.27 -26.67
C GLY A 43 -79.61 21.26 -25.51
N ASP A 44 -80.80 20.96 -24.97
CA ASP A 44 -81.03 19.77 -24.16
C ASP A 44 -80.74 18.50 -24.97
N GLY A 45 -79.85 17.67 -24.44
CA GLY A 45 -79.56 16.33 -24.94
C GLY A 45 -78.91 15.54 -23.82
N SER A 46 -79.62 14.56 -23.29
CA SER A 46 -79.10 13.60 -22.32
C SER A 46 -77.89 12.87 -22.90
N SER A 47 -76.70 13.26 -22.48
CA SER A 47 -75.50 12.45 -22.59
C SER A 47 -75.00 12.21 -21.18
N ASP A 48 -74.81 10.94 -20.81
CA ASP A 48 -73.87 10.59 -19.74
C ASP A 48 -72.63 11.50 -19.86
N PRO A 49 -72.08 12.01 -18.74
CA PRO A 49 -70.85 12.80 -18.82
C PRO A 49 -69.84 11.98 -19.64
N PRO A 50 -69.13 12.57 -20.63
CA PRO A 50 -68.11 11.83 -21.34
C PRO A 50 -67.15 11.30 -20.29
N ILE A 51 -67.16 9.98 -20.07
CA ILE A 51 -66.13 9.30 -19.31
C ILE A 51 -64.81 9.75 -19.93
N ARG A 52 -64.04 10.58 -19.22
CA ARG A 52 -62.69 10.93 -19.67
C ARG A 52 -61.95 9.62 -19.78
N GLN A 53 -61.68 9.22 -21.02
CA GLN A 53 -60.92 8.02 -21.28
C GLN A 53 -59.49 8.29 -20.82
N ASN A 54 -59.10 7.69 -19.70
CA ASN A 54 -57.77 7.82 -19.11
C ASN A 54 -56.71 7.35 -20.13
N ARG A 55 -55.75 8.20 -20.46
CA ARG A 55 -54.59 7.82 -21.28
C ARG A 55 -53.43 7.50 -20.34
N PRO A 56 -52.84 6.30 -20.43
CA PRO A 56 -51.85 5.86 -19.47
C PRO A 56 -50.58 6.73 -19.48
N PRO A 57 -49.86 6.81 -18.35
CA PRO A 57 -48.60 7.53 -18.27
C PRO A 57 -47.51 6.85 -19.10
N ALA A 58 -46.48 7.61 -19.45
CA ALA A 58 -45.32 7.10 -20.17
C ALA A 58 -44.01 7.54 -19.51
N PHE A 59 -43.08 6.59 -19.30
CA PHE A 59 -41.73 6.91 -18.83
C PHE A 59 -40.98 7.78 -19.85
N THR A 60 -40.24 8.77 -19.34
CA THR A 60 -39.33 9.63 -20.11
C THR A 60 -37.87 9.46 -19.71
N SER A 61 -37.62 8.65 -18.68
CA SER A 61 -36.30 8.35 -18.12
C SER A 61 -35.64 7.16 -18.84
N ALA A 62 -34.30 7.07 -18.76
CA ALA A 62 -33.53 6.06 -19.47
C ALA A 62 -33.76 4.64 -18.95
N THR A 63 -33.58 3.62 -19.78
CA THR A 63 -33.70 2.19 -19.42
C THR A 63 -32.44 1.61 -18.78
N SER A 64 -31.40 2.43 -18.57
CA SER A 64 -30.14 2.00 -17.96
C SER A 64 -29.51 3.10 -17.11
N ALA A 65 -28.79 2.71 -16.06
CA ALA A 65 -27.99 3.59 -15.23
C ALA A 65 -26.64 2.93 -14.90
N SER A 66 -25.63 3.74 -14.58
CA SER A 66 -24.35 3.27 -14.05
C SER A 66 -24.05 4.04 -12.78
N VAL A 67 -23.58 3.34 -11.75
CA VAL A 67 -23.29 3.95 -10.44
C VAL A 67 -22.02 3.34 -9.85
N PRO A 68 -21.12 4.16 -9.26
CA PRO A 68 -20.02 3.65 -8.48
C PRO A 68 -20.52 2.83 -7.28
N GLU A 69 -19.76 1.82 -6.89
CA GLU A 69 -20.01 1.05 -5.67
C GLU A 69 -20.02 1.90 -4.38
N GLY A 70 -20.41 1.32 -3.24
CA GLY A 70 -20.30 1.90 -1.91
C GLY A 70 -21.40 2.89 -1.51
N GLY A 71 -22.19 3.41 -2.46
CA GLY A 71 -23.23 4.41 -2.21
C GLY A 71 -24.66 3.86 -2.07
N THR A 72 -25.42 4.34 -1.08
CA THR A 72 -26.88 4.09 -0.95
C THR A 72 -27.75 5.32 -1.26
N GLY A 73 -27.16 6.37 -1.83
CA GLY A 73 -27.88 7.58 -2.27
C GLY A 73 -28.80 7.32 -3.46
N THR A 74 -29.50 8.36 -3.94
CA THR A 74 -30.30 8.23 -5.17
C THR A 74 -29.38 7.92 -6.35
N ILE A 75 -29.53 6.73 -6.92
CA ILE A 75 -28.72 6.23 -8.04
C ILE A 75 -29.40 6.46 -9.39
N TYR A 76 -30.71 6.66 -9.38
CA TYR A 76 -31.52 6.87 -10.56
C TYR A 76 -32.79 7.63 -10.19
N SER A 77 -33.19 8.58 -11.04
CA SER A 77 -34.42 9.36 -10.87
C SER A 77 -35.38 9.01 -12.00
N ALA A 78 -36.39 8.21 -11.68
CA ALA A 78 -37.45 7.88 -12.61
C ALA A 78 -38.29 9.12 -12.94
N SER A 79 -38.54 9.33 -14.22
CA SER A 79 -39.41 10.39 -14.74
C SER A 79 -40.40 9.84 -15.75
N ALA A 80 -41.58 10.43 -15.77
CA ALA A 80 -42.68 10.08 -16.64
C ALA A 80 -43.57 11.30 -16.91
N THR A 81 -44.39 11.21 -17.95
CA THR A 81 -45.40 12.21 -18.32
C THR A 81 -46.75 11.55 -18.46
N ASP A 82 -47.80 12.30 -18.14
CA ASP A 82 -49.18 11.88 -18.32
C ASP A 82 -49.91 12.80 -19.31
N PRO A 83 -50.57 12.27 -20.35
CA PRO A 83 -51.30 13.09 -21.33
C PRO A 83 -52.51 13.84 -20.77
N ASP A 84 -53.07 13.38 -19.66
CA ASP A 84 -54.19 13.97 -18.94
C ASP A 84 -53.73 14.85 -17.76
N ASN A 85 -52.41 14.87 -17.51
CA ASN A 85 -51.72 15.61 -16.47
C ASN A 85 -52.16 15.16 -15.06
N ASP A 86 -52.47 13.89 -14.92
CA ASP A 86 -52.83 13.26 -13.65
C ASP A 86 -51.58 13.06 -12.75
N PRO A 87 -51.75 13.05 -11.41
CA PRO A 87 -50.63 12.88 -10.48
C PRO A 87 -49.97 11.51 -10.61
N LEU A 88 -48.64 11.51 -10.73
CA LEU A 88 -47.86 10.27 -10.91
C LEU A 88 -47.23 9.77 -9.62
N SER A 89 -47.23 8.45 -9.45
CA SER A 89 -46.55 7.75 -8.37
C SER A 89 -45.70 6.60 -8.91
N PHE A 90 -44.47 6.48 -8.41
CA PHE A 90 -43.52 5.45 -8.81
C PHE A 90 -43.41 4.33 -7.76
N SER A 91 -43.22 3.10 -8.23
CA SER A 91 -43.03 1.91 -7.38
C SER A 91 -42.11 0.88 -8.08
N ILE A 92 -41.58 -0.08 -7.32
CA ILE A 92 -40.90 -1.26 -7.87
C ILE A 92 -41.96 -2.34 -8.05
N SER A 93 -42.15 -2.80 -9.29
CA SER A 93 -43.13 -3.84 -9.65
C SER A 93 -42.53 -5.24 -9.80
N GLY A 94 -41.20 -5.34 -9.92
CA GLY A 94 -40.52 -6.63 -10.06
C GLY A 94 -39.06 -6.50 -10.49
N GLY A 95 -38.55 -7.52 -11.17
CA GLY A 95 -37.12 -7.68 -11.51
C GLY A 95 -36.45 -8.72 -10.61
N VAL A 96 -35.45 -9.42 -11.15
CA VAL A 96 -34.74 -10.48 -10.42
C VAL A 96 -33.96 -9.93 -9.23
N ASP A 97 -33.56 -8.65 -9.28
CA ASP A 97 -32.81 -7.98 -8.22
C ASP A 97 -33.64 -6.96 -7.43
N ALA A 98 -34.97 -7.00 -7.57
CA ALA A 98 -35.89 -6.04 -6.94
C ALA A 98 -35.69 -5.91 -5.41
N GLY A 99 -35.32 -7.00 -4.75
CA GLY A 99 -35.05 -7.05 -3.32
C GLY A 99 -33.89 -6.17 -2.87
N GLN A 100 -32.99 -5.77 -3.78
CA GLN A 100 -31.83 -4.92 -3.50
C GLN A 100 -32.17 -3.42 -3.52
N PHE A 101 -33.35 -3.04 -4.03
CA PHE A 101 -33.71 -1.64 -4.27
C PHE A 101 -34.89 -1.15 -3.42
N GLN A 102 -34.94 0.17 -3.27
CA GLN A 102 -36.07 0.92 -2.79
C GLN A 102 -36.31 2.14 -3.68
N ILE A 103 -37.57 2.55 -3.83
CA ILE A 103 -37.94 3.74 -4.59
C ILE A 103 -38.93 4.60 -3.80
N THR A 104 -38.81 5.91 -3.89
CA THR A 104 -39.81 6.84 -3.34
C THR A 104 -40.97 7.04 -4.33
N PRO A 105 -42.17 7.45 -3.89
CA PRO A 105 -43.27 7.79 -4.80
C PRO A 105 -42.94 8.88 -5.82
N ALA A 106 -41.90 9.70 -5.56
CA ALA A 106 -41.39 10.73 -6.45
C ALA A 106 -40.36 10.21 -7.49
N GLY A 107 -40.06 8.91 -7.51
CA GLY A 107 -39.19 8.29 -8.51
C GLY A 107 -37.71 8.20 -8.14
N ALA A 108 -37.31 8.60 -6.94
CA ALA A 108 -35.92 8.44 -6.50
C ALA A 108 -35.64 6.98 -6.11
N LEU A 109 -34.86 6.26 -6.93
CA LEU A 109 -34.42 4.88 -6.72
C LEU A 109 -33.06 4.87 -6.01
N SER A 110 -32.88 3.97 -5.03
CA SER A 110 -31.60 3.71 -4.38
C SER A 110 -31.46 2.23 -4.01
N PHE A 111 -30.23 1.80 -3.75
CA PHE A 111 -29.99 0.50 -3.12
C PHE A 111 -30.41 0.52 -1.63
N ARG A 112 -30.83 -0.64 -1.11
CA ARG A 112 -31.09 -0.86 0.32
C ARG A 112 -29.81 -1.08 1.12
N THR A 113 -28.83 -1.72 0.50
CA THR A 113 -27.48 -1.96 1.03
C THR A 113 -26.48 -1.45 0.00
N ALA A 114 -25.39 -0.84 0.44
CA ALA A 114 -24.38 -0.35 -0.48
C ALA A 114 -23.93 -1.49 -1.42
N PRO A 115 -23.97 -1.29 -2.74
CA PRO A 115 -23.47 -2.28 -3.68
C PRO A 115 -21.94 -2.37 -3.55
N ASP A 116 -21.42 -3.57 -3.71
CA ASP A 116 -19.99 -3.91 -3.68
C ASP A 116 -19.68 -4.54 -5.04
N PHE A 117 -18.74 -3.95 -5.80
CA PHE A 117 -18.47 -4.39 -7.17
C PHE A 117 -17.81 -5.78 -7.20
N GLU A 118 -17.09 -6.13 -6.15
CA GLU A 118 -16.32 -7.36 -6.06
C GLU A 118 -17.05 -8.47 -5.30
N ALA A 119 -18.09 -8.14 -4.54
CA ALA A 119 -19.06 -9.06 -3.96
C ALA A 119 -20.50 -8.79 -4.45
N PRO A 120 -20.78 -8.93 -5.76
CA PRO A 120 -22.10 -8.62 -6.28
C PRO A 120 -23.16 -9.58 -5.72
N VAL A 121 -24.26 -8.99 -5.26
CA VAL A 121 -25.43 -9.70 -4.70
C VAL A 121 -26.61 -9.74 -5.69
N ASP A 122 -26.38 -9.31 -6.93
CA ASP A 122 -27.30 -9.57 -8.04
C ASP A 122 -27.41 -11.06 -8.33
N ALA A 123 -28.51 -11.44 -8.97
CA ALA A 123 -28.92 -12.82 -9.16
C ALA A 123 -27.88 -13.67 -9.92
N ASP A 124 -27.14 -13.06 -10.85
CA ASP A 124 -26.15 -13.74 -11.68
C ASP A 124 -24.69 -13.28 -11.46
N ARG A 125 -24.43 -12.42 -10.47
CA ARG A 125 -23.09 -12.00 -10.02
C ARG A 125 -22.27 -11.30 -11.10
N ASN A 126 -22.91 -10.50 -11.95
CA ASN A 126 -22.26 -9.86 -13.09
C ASN A 126 -22.14 -8.32 -12.97
N ASN A 127 -22.54 -7.74 -11.84
CA ASN A 127 -22.59 -6.29 -11.56
C ASN A 127 -23.63 -5.51 -12.35
N VAL A 128 -24.64 -6.19 -12.91
CA VAL A 128 -25.72 -5.59 -13.71
C VAL A 128 -27.06 -6.01 -13.12
N TYR A 129 -27.55 -5.17 -12.22
CA TYR A 129 -28.79 -5.39 -11.49
C TYR A 129 -30.01 -5.08 -12.36
N GLN A 130 -31.00 -5.96 -12.37
CA GLN A 130 -32.22 -5.86 -13.16
C GLN A 130 -33.44 -5.62 -12.25
N VAL A 131 -34.04 -4.44 -12.40
CA VAL A 131 -35.25 -4.01 -11.67
C VAL A 131 -36.34 -3.54 -12.63
N GLN A 132 -37.60 -3.84 -12.32
CA GLN A 132 -38.77 -3.30 -13.03
C GLN A 132 -39.43 -2.22 -12.17
N LEU A 133 -39.54 -1.03 -12.75
CA LEU A 133 -40.26 0.09 -12.16
C LEU A 133 -41.66 0.18 -12.75
N ALA A 134 -42.62 0.65 -11.97
CA ALA A 134 -43.96 1.00 -12.42
C ALA A 134 -44.27 2.46 -12.10
N VAL A 135 -44.91 3.15 -13.05
CA VAL A 135 -45.53 4.46 -12.84
C VAL A 135 -47.04 4.30 -12.94
N SER A 136 -47.78 4.94 -12.04
CA SER A 136 -49.25 4.93 -12.00
C SER A 136 -49.78 6.35 -11.91
N ASP A 137 -50.86 6.62 -12.65
CA ASP A 137 -51.68 7.85 -12.59
C ASP A 137 -52.90 7.68 -11.65
N GLY A 138 -53.05 6.50 -11.03
CA GLY A 138 -54.20 6.13 -10.19
C GLY A 138 -55.28 5.31 -10.92
N ALA A 139 -55.28 5.26 -12.25
CA ALA A 139 -56.22 4.52 -13.09
C ALA A 139 -55.53 3.47 -13.99
N ALA A 140 -54.34 3.76 -14.51
CA ALA A 140 -53.51 2.92 -15.33
C ALA A 140 -52.05 2.90 -14.82
N SER A 141 -51.33 1.84 -15.18
CA SER A 141 -49.91 1.72 -14.84
C SER A 141 -49.10 1.16 -15.99
N VAL A 142 -47.89 1.69 -16.17
CA VAL A 142 -46.92 1.27 -17.18
C VAL A 142 -45.62 0.87 -16.49
N MET A 143 -44.91 -0.10 -17.06
CA MET A 143 -43.67 -0.66 -16.51
C MET A 143 -42.44 -0.28 -17.35
N LEU A 144 -41.29 -0.15 -16.70
CA LEU A 144 -39.97 0.06 -17.27
C LEU A 144 -39.00 -1.00 -16.73
N ALA A 145 -38.40 -1.78 -17.61
CA ALA A 145 -37.24 -2.60 -17.26
C ALA A 145 -35.99 -1.71 -17.22
N LEU A 146 -35.32 -1.65 -16.07
CA LEU A 146 -34.14 -0.85 -15.82
C LEU A 146 -32.95 -1.77 -15.47
N SER A 147 -31.84 -1.59 -16.18
CA SER A 147 -30.56 -2.20 -15.84
C SER A 147 -29.64 -1.19 -15.13
N VAL A 148 -29.14 -1.53 -13.95
CA VAL A 148 -28.21 -0.70 -13.17
C VAL A 148 -26.85 -1.40 -13.10
N THR A 149 -25.85 -0.83 -13.76
CA THR A 149 -24.47 -1.32 -13.70
C THR A 149 -23.73 -0.69 -12.52
N VAL A 150 -23.23 -1.52 -11.62
CA VAL A 150 -22.30 -1.08 -10.57
C VAL A 150 -20.90 -1.03 -11.18
N THR A 151 -20.15 0.04 -10.91
CA THR A 151 -18.77 0.20 -11.38
C THR A 151 -17.81 0.32 -10.19
N ASP A 152 -16.66 -0.34 -10.29
CA ASP A 152 -15.53 -0.22 -9.36
C ASP A 152 -15.13 1.26 -9.15
N ALA A 153 -15.04 1.66 -7.89
CA ALA A 153 -14.69 3.02 -7.48
C ALA A 153 -13.28 3.07 -6.82
N THR A 154 -12.24 3.10 -7.64
CA THR A 154 -10.84 3.21 -7.18
C THR A 154 -10.45 4.48 -6.39
N THR A 155 -11.27 5.54 -6.35
CA THR A 155 -11.02 6.75 -5.53
C THR A 155 -11.99 6.84 -4.36
N GLY A 156 -11.51 6.53 -3.15
CA GLY A 156 -12.30 6.54 -1.92
C GLY A 156 -12.32 5.22 -1.15
N ALA A 157 -11.73 4.15 -1.70
CA ALA A 157 -11.74 2.81 -1.12
C ALA A 157 -10.89 2.64 0.16
N PHE A 158 -9.98 3.57 0.46
CA PHE A 158 -9.11 3.47 1.63
C PHE A 158 -8.75 4.83 2.24
N ARG A 159 -8.25 4.78 3.48
CA ARG A 159 -7.63 5.90 4.19
C ARG A 159 -6.28 5.49 4.77
N VAL A 160 -5.46 6.50 5.08
CA VAL A 160 -4.24 6.31 5.88
C VAL A 160 -4.47 6.89 7.27
N ARG A 161 -4.47 6.02 8.27
CA ARG A 161 -4.68 6.38 9.67
C ARG A 161 -3.35 6.29 10.42
N ARG A 162 -3.04 7.32 11.21
CA ARG A 162 -1.96 7.22 12.19
C ARG A 162 -2.38 6.28 13.31
N VAL A 163 -1.62 5.21 13.51
CA VAL A 163 -1.88 4.18 14.52
C VAL A 163 -1.30 4.63 15.86
N ALA A 164 -0.03 5.03 15.88
CA ALA A 164 0.65 5.48 17.08
C ALA A 164 1.82 6.41 16.73
N LEU A 165 2.34 7.07 17.75
CA LEU A 165 3.51 7.94 17.70
C LEU A 165 4.37 7.76 18.95
N GLY A 166 5.60 8.28 18.92
CA GLY A 166 6.53 8.25 20.05
C GLY A 166 7.57 7.13 19.99
N PHE A 167 7.76 6.53 18.81
CA PHE A 167 8.87 5.62 18.56
C PHE A 167 10.17 6.40 18.33
N SER A 168 11.30 5.80 18.69
CA SER A 168 12.63 6.38 18.52
C SER A 168 13.30 5.76 17.29
N GLN A 169 13.27 6.47 16.16
CA GLN A 169 13.88 6.00 14.91
C GLN A 169 13.40 4.58 14.51
N PRO A 170 12.09 4.36 14.37
CA PRO A 170 11.58 3.05 13.98
C PRO A 170 12.06 2.72 12.56
N LEU A 171 12.48 1.48 12.37
CA LEU A 171 13.10 1.00 11.15
C LEU A 171 12.35 -0.17 10.52
N TYR A 172 11.55 -0.92 11.27
CA TYR A 172 10.86 -2.09 10.73
C TYR A 172 9.60 -2.39 11.55
N ALA A 173 8.58 -2.96 10.90
CA ALA A 173 7.34 -3.36 11.54
C ALA A 173 6.88 -4.72 11.01
N VAL A 174 6.50 -5.62 11.91
CA VAL A 174 6.04 -6.97 11.55
C VAL A 174 4.88 -7.44 12.43
N GLY A 175 3.87 -8.03 11.80
CA GLY A 175 2.76 -8.66 12.51
C GLY A 175 3.23 -9.88 13.29
N VAL A 176 2.65 -10.07 14.48
CA VAL A 176 2.97 -11.25 15.28
C VAL A 176 2.06 -12.42 14.88
N PRO A 177 2.63 -13.57 14.43
CA PRO A 177 1.85 -14.75 14.08
C PRO A 177 0.89 -15.14 15.20
N GLY A 178 -0.37 -15.44 14.85
CA GLY A 178 -1.39 -15.90 15.80
C GLY A 178 -2.47 -14.89 16.13
N GLY A 179 -2.57 -13.79 15.38
CA GLY A 179 -3.78 -12.98 15.33
C GLY A 179 -4.07 -12.15 16.58
N ARG A 180 -3.07 -11.89 17.43
CA ARG A 180 -3.26 -11.21 18.72
C ARG A 180 -3.36 -9.67 18.66
N ASP A 181 -3.70 -9.09 17.51
CA ASP A 181 -3.66 -7.62 17.29
C ASP A 181 -2.38 -6.98 17.87
N ARG A 182 -1.22 -7.52 17.48
CA ARG A 182 0.09 -7.05 17.90
C ARG A 182 0.97 -6.81 16.68
N LEU A 183 1.68 -5.70 16.72
CA LEU A 183 2.75 -5.34 15.78
C LEU A 183 4.03 -5.12 16.58
N PHE A 184 5.12 -5.74 16.14
CA PHE A 184 6.44 -5.47 16.69
C PHE A 184 7.13 -4.40 15.85
N ILE A 185 7.61 -3.35 16.52
CA ILE A 185 8.31 -2.21 15.90
C ILE A 185 9.76 -2.26 16.32
N VAL A 186 10.68 -2.34 15.36
CA VAL A 186 12.12 -2.32 15.60
C VAL A 186 12.58 -0.86 15.61
N GLU A 187 13.16 -0.42 16.71
CA GLU A 187 13.77 0.91 16.86
C GLU A 187 15.28 0.78 16.68
N ARG A 188 15.87 1.63 15.82
CA ARG A 188 17.31 1.64 15.54
C ARG A 188 18.17 1.70 16.81
N THR A 189 17.64 2.38 17.82
CA THR A 189 18.25 2.62 19.14
C THR A 189 18.34 1.36 20.02
N GLY A 190 17.81 0.22 19.58
CA GLY A 190 18.05 -1.08 20.20
C GLY A 190 16.85 -1.70 20.90
N GLN A 191 15.66 -1.10 20.78
CA GLN A 191 14.44 -1.65 21.36
C GLN A 191 13.54 -2.26 20.29
N ILE A 192 12.86 -3.36 20.65
CA ILE A 192 11.70 -3.86 19.91
C ILE A 192 10.47 -3.55 20.74
N ARG A 193 9.56 -2.74 20.20
CA ARG A 193 8.36 -2.27 20.91
C ARG A 193 7.15 -3.08 20.48
N ILE A 194 6.20 -3.27 21.40
CA ILE A 194 4.93 -3.92 21.12
C ILE A 194 3.86 -2.84 21.03
N MET A 195 3.15 -2.83 19.91
CA MET A 195 2.01 -1.94 19.67
C MET A 195 0.76 -2.78 19.37
N THR A 196 -0.40 -2.30 19.79
CA THR A 196 -1.72 -2.87 19.47
C THR A 196 -2.41 -2.02 18.40
N PRO A 197 -2.44 -2.46 17.11
CA PRO A 197 -2.95 -1.64 16.00
C PRO A 197 -4.37 -1.10 16.13
N SER A 198 -5.30 -1.86 16.73
CA SER A 198 -6.69 -1.41 16.88
C SER A 198 -6.85 -0.22 17.84
N THR A 199 -5.96 -0.07 18.82
CA THR A 199 -6.05 0.95 19.88
C THR A 199 -4.94 1.99 19.81
N GLY A 200 -3.85 1.70 19.11
CA GLY A 200 -2.62 2.51 19.13
C GLY A 200 -1.83 2.40 20.44
N ALA A 201 -2.23 1.51 21.36
CA ALA A 201 -1.53 1.34 22.63
C ALA A 201 -0.12 0.78 22.41
N ILE A 202 0.86 1.35 23.10
CA ILE A 202 2.25 0.87 23.13
C ILE A 202 2.52 0.27 24.51
N ALA A 203 3.04 -0.95 24.55
CA ALA A 203 3.40 -1.59 25.81
C ALA A 203 4.50 -0.80 26.54
N GLY A 204 4.38 -0.71 27.87
CA GLY A 204 5.35 0.02 28.70
C GLY A 204 6.74 -0.62 28.73
N ALA A 205 6.82 -1.94 28.63
CA ALA A 205 8.08 -2.68 28.50
C ALA A 205 8.31 -3.08 27.03
N PRO A 206 9.56 -3.04 26.53
CA PRO A 206 9.87 -3.54 25.20
C PRO A 206 9.86 -5.07 25.16
N PHE A 207 9.62 -5.63 23.97
CA PHE A 207 9.79 -7.04 23.67
C PHE A 207 11.26 -7.48 23.83
N LEU A 208 12.20 -6.63 23.44
CA LEU A 208 13.64 -6.80 23.60
C LEU A 208 14.32 -5.43 23.75
N ASP A 209 15.38 -5.38 24.54
CA ASP A 209 16.27 -4.22 24.63
C ASP A 209 17.73 -4.69 24.53
N VAL A 210 18.42 -4.25 23.48
CA VAL A 210 19.84 -4.48 23.21
C VAL A 210 20.61 -3.18 23.06
N GLY A 211 20.06 -2.03 23.49
CA GLY A 211 20.66 -0.71 23.27
C GLY A 211 22.08 -0.58 23.82
N GLY A 212 22.40 -1.27 24.92
CA GLY A 212 23.75 -1.32 25.49
C GLY A 212 24.74 -2.24 24.77
N GLN A 213 24.31 -2.93 23.71
CA GLN A 213 25.07 -3.98 23.00
C GLN A 213 25.28 -3.67 21.52
N ILE A 214 24.94 -2.45 21.08
CA ILE A 214 24.98 -2.06 19.66
C ILE A 214 25.73 -0.73 19.48
N SER A 215 26.18 -0.48 18.25
CA SER A 215 26.53 0.88 17.82
C SER A 215 25.40 1.49 17.02
N THR A 216 25.20 2.80 17.18
CA THR A 216 24.22 3.59 16.41
C THR A 216 24.87 4.66 15.54
N ASP A 217 26.19 4.61 15.31
CA ASP A 217 26.87 5.50 14.37
C ASP A 217 26.53 5.19 12.90
N GLY A 218 26.50 6.21 12.04
CA GLY A 218 26.22 6.01 10.60
C GLY A 218 24.81 5.48 10.33
N GLU A 219 24.73 4.25 9.81
CA GLU A 219 23.48 3.49 9.56
C GLU A 219 23.33 2.29 10.51
N ARG A 220 24.24 2.12 11.48
CA ARG A 220 24.26 0.98 12.40
C ARG A 220 23.14 1.08 13.44
N GLY A 221 22.80 -0.07 14.02
CA GLY A 221 21.83 -0.16 15.10
C GLY A 221 21.22 -1.56 15.19
N LEU A 222 20.02 -1.63 15.78
CA LEU A 222 19.13 -2.77 15.61
C LEU A 222 18.30 -2.55 14.34
N LEU A 223 18.48 -3.40 13.33
CA LEU A 223 18.01 -3.11 11.97
C LEU A 223 16.88 -4.00 11.49
N GLY A 224 16.74 -5.22 12.02
CA GLY A 224 15.77 -6.19 11.54
C GLY A 224 15.33 -7.21 12.58
N LEU A 225 14.17 -7.81 12.34
CA LEU A 225 13.54 -8.83 13.17
C LEU A 225 12.85 -9.86 12.28
N ALA A 226 13.16 -11.14 12.47
CA ALA A 226 12.41 -12.24 11.90
C ALA A 226 11.87 -13.13 13.02
N LEU A 227 10.56 -13.42 12.99
CA LEU A 227 9.95 -14.37 13.90
C LEU A 227 10.03 -15.76 13.28
N ALA A 228 10.41 -16.78 14.05
CA ALA A 228 10.46 -18.15 13.54
C ALA A 228 9.10 -18.55 12.94
N PRO A 229 9.03 -19.38 11.88
CA PRO A 229 7.75 -19.81 11.31
C PRO A 229 6.81 -20.47 12.33
N ASN A 230 7.37 -21.11 13.36
CA ASN A 230 6.64 -21.71 14.49
C ASN A 230 6.69 -20.84 15.77
N PHE A 231 6.83 -19.51 15.66
CA PHE A 231 7.03 -18.59 16.79
C PHE A 231 6.00 -18.74 17.91
N GLN A 232 4.74 -19.03 17.59
CA GLN A 232 3.71 -19.25 18.61
C GLN A 232 4.03 -20.42 19.55
N GLN A 233 4.71 -21.44 19.04
CA GLN A 233 5.10 -22.63 19.81
C GLN A 233 6.52 -22.48 20.38
N SER A 234 7.46 -21.97 19.58
CA SER A 234 8.88 -21.93 19.94
C SER A 234 9.30 -20.69 20.71
N GLY A 235 8.52 -19.60 20.61
CA GLY A 235 8.91 -18.29 21.13
C GLY A 235 10.20 -17.74 20.53
N THR A 236 10.68 -18.30 19.41
CA THR A 236 12.02 -18.03 18.86
C THR A 236 11.99 -16.88 17.85
N ALA A 237 12.88 -15.90 18.04
CA ALA A 237 13.03 -14.75 17.15
C ALA A 237 14.51 -14.53 16.82
N TYR A 238 14.76 -13.92 15.67
CA TYR A 238 16.08 -13.60 15.14
C TYR A 238 16.16 -12.10 14.91
N VAL A 239 17.24 -11.48 15.38
CA VAL A 239 17.47 -10.04 15.21
C VAL A 239 18.73 -9.79 14.39
N TYR A 240 18.67 -8.77 13.54
CA TYR A 240 19.81 -8.23 12.82
C TYR A 240 20.29 -6.98 13.54
N LEU A 241 21.53 -6.95 13.99
CA LEU A 241 22.11 -5.78 14.64
C LEU A 241 23.57 -5.55 14.25
N THR A 242 24.09 -4.37 14.58
CA THR A 242 25.52 -4.08 14.54
C THR A 242 26.07 -3.88 15.95
N ASN A 243 27.07 -4.68 16.33
CA ASN A 243 27.72 -4.57 17.64
C ASN A 243 28.64 -3.33 17.73
N PRO A 244 29.20 -2.99 18.90
CA PRO A 244 30.07 -1.80 19.07
C PRO A 244 31.37 -1.83 18.25
N ALA A 245 31.82 -3.00 17.80
CA ALA A 245 32.96 -3.15 16.91
C ALA A 245 32.60 -2.97 15.43
N GLY A 246 31.34 -2.69 15.11
CA GLY A 246 30.85 -2.57 13.73
C GLY A 246 30.51 -3.92 13.08
N THR A 247 30.58 -5.04 13.80
CA THR A 247 30.26 -6.36 13.23
C THR A 247 28.75 -6.53 13.11
N ILE A 248 28.29 -7.00 11.96
CA ILE A 248 26.91 -7.44 11.76
C ILE A 248 26.72 -8.77 12.47
N GLU A 249 25.68 -8.88 13.29
CA GLU A 249 25.32 -10.12 13.97
C GLU A 249 23.85 -10.44 13.76
N ILE A 250 23.60 -11.70 13.41
CA ILE A 250 22.28 -12.32 13.49
C ILE A 250 22.23 -13.08 14.79
N ARG A 251 21.33 -12.68 15.69
CA ARG A 251 21.19 -13.32 16.99
C ARG A 251 19.83 -13.97 17.16
N ARG A 252 19.81 -15.19 17.67
CA ARG A 252 18.61 -15.92 18.08
C ARG A 252 18.31 -15.61 19.56
N TYR A 253 17.02 -15.47 19.86
CA TYR A 253 16.49 -15.30 21.21
C TYR A 253 15.22 -16.16 21.37
N ARG A 254 14.88 -16.50 22.61
CA ARG A 254 13.62 -17.14 22.97
C ARG A 254 12.83 -16.26 23.94
N THR A 255 11.50 -16.33 23.86
CA THR A 255 10.64 -15.69 24.86
C THR A 255 10.85 -16.29 26.25
N ILE A 256 10.69 -15.47 27.28
CA ILE A 256 10.67 -15.94 28.66
C ILE A 256 9.53 -16.94 28.86
N THR A 257 9.80 -18.06 29.52
CA THR A 257 8.78 -19.07 29.84
C THR A 257 7.57 -18.43 30.55
N GLY A 258 6.39 -18.58 29.97
CA GLY A 258 5.15 -18.00 30.50
C GLY A 258 4.91 -16.52 30.15
N ASN A 259 5.83 -15.88 29.40
CA ASN A 259 5.68 -14.51 28.95
C ASN A 259 6.08 -14.35 27.46
N SER A 260 5.08 -14.42 26.58
CA SER A 260 5.24 -14.25 25.12
C SER A 260 5.40 -12.80 24.66
N ASP A 261 5.44 -11.84 25.59
CA ASP A 261 5.64 -10.41 25.32
C ASP A 261 7.07 -9.96 25.66
N ARG A 262 7.99 -10.89 25.94
CA ARG A 262 9.37 -10.55 26.25
C ARG A 262 10.35 -11.66 25.85
N LEU A 263 11.36 -11.30 25.08
CA LEU A 263 12.54 -12.14 24.84
C LEU A 263 13.43 -12.17 26.08
N ASP A 264 13.98 -13.34 26.38
CA ASP A 264 14.96 -13.53 27.45
C ASP A 264 16.35 -13.11 26.94
N PRO A 265 16.95 -12.02 27.46
CA PRO A 265 18.28 -11.59 27.02
C PRO A 265 19.38 -12.64 27.28
N THR A 266 19.17 -13.55 28.23
CA THR A 266 20.14 -14.61 28.54
C THR A 266 20.09 -15.78 27.55
N SER A 267 19.03 -15.85 26.73
CA SER A 267 18.90 -16.83 25.64
C SER A 267 19.59 -16.41 24.35
N ALA A 268 20.29 -15.26 24.36
CA ALA A 268 21.01 -14.72 23.21
C ALA A 268 22.02 -15.74 22.68
N ASP A 269 21.99 -15.92 21.37
CA ASP A 269 22.83 -16.89 20.68
C ASP A 269 23.22 -16.34 19.31
N ILE A 270 24.50 -16.40 18.97
CA ILE A 270 25.01 -15.84 17.71
C ILE A 270 24.83 -16.89 16.63
N ILE A 271 23.95 -16.59 15.67
CA ILE A 271 23.73 -17.45 14.51
C ILE A 271 24.77 -17.15 13.44
N LEU A 272 25.00 -15.89 13.12
CA LEU A 272 25.94 -15.49 12.07
C LEU A 272 26.62 -14.18 12.45
N SER A 273 27.94 -14.13 12.32
CA SER A 273 28.76 -12.94 12.52
C SER A 273 29.50 -12.54 11.23
N ILE A 274 29.40 -11.27 10.82
CA ILE A 274 30.03 -10.75 9.60
C ILE A 274 30.79 -9.46 9.95
N PRO A 275 32.13 -9.46 9.91
CA PRO A 275 32.90 -8.24 10.14
C PRO A 275 32.55 -7.12 9.14
N HIS A 276 32.21 -5.93 9.65
CA HIS A 276 31.98 -4.71 8.86
C HIS A 276 32.77 -3.53 9.50
N PRO A 277 34.12 -3.59 9.46
CA PRO A 277 34.97 -2.73 10.29
C PRO A 277 35.24 -1.35 9.68
N THR A 278 35.12 -1.19 8.36
CA THR A 278 35.72 -0.05 7.64
C THR A 278 34.82 1.18 7.64
N PHE A 279 33.58 1.05 7.21
CA PHE A 279 32.61 2.15 7.14
C PHE A 279 31.41 1.86 8.03
N SER A 280 30.67 2.90 8.45
CA SER A 280 29.46 2.74 9.26
C SER A 280 28.16 2.76 8.46
N ASN A 281 28.26 2.75 7.13
CA ASN A 281 27.14 2.72 6.19
C ASN A 281 27.16 1.45 5.32
N HIS A 282 26.05 1.23 4.61
CA HIS A 282 25.70 0.04 3.83
C HIS A 282 25.74 -1.22 4.70
N ASN A 283 24.94 -1.19 5.76
CA ASN A 283 24.78 -2.33 6.65
C ASN A 283 23.67 -3.27 6.18
N GLY A 284 22.89 -2.95 5.15
CA GLY A 284 21.67 -3.68 4.79
C GLY A 284 20.71 -3.71 5.97
N GLY A 285 20.38 -4.91 6.46
CA GLY A 285 19.67 -5.07 7.74
C GLY A 285 18.26 -5.62 7.65
N TRP A 286 17.85 -6.09 6.47
CA TRP A 286 16.64 -6.86 6.32
C TRP A 286 16.88 -8.35 6.61
N ILE A 287 15.93 -8.98 7.30
CA ILE A 287 15.94 -10.39 7.65
C ILE A 287 14.50 -10.92 7.69
N ASP A 288 14.25 -12.08 7.07
CA ASP A 288 12.95 -12.77 7.16
C ASP A 288 13.08 -14.25 6.78
N PHE A 289 12.06 -15.05 7.07
CA PHE A 289 11.97 -16.43 6.61
C PHE A 289 11.34 -16.49 5.21
N GLY A 290 12.01 -17.24 4.32
CA GLY A 290 11.46 -17.54 3.01
C GLY A 290 10.32 -18.56 3.06
N PRO A 291 9.54 -18.69 1.98
CA PRO A 291 8.46 -19.69 1.88
C PRO A 291 8.97 -21.14 1.95
N ASP A 292 10.27 -21.34 1.78
CA ASP A 292 10.99 -22.61 1.90
C ASP A 292 11.45 -22.91 3.34
N GLY A 293 11.19 -22.02 4.29
CA GLY A 293 11.48 -22.19 5.71
C GLY A 293 12.91 -21.85 6.14
N PHE A 294 13.75 -21.33 5.24
CA PHE A 294 15.10 -20.88 5.56
C PHE A 294 15.14 -19.39 5.92
N LEU A 295 16.17 -18.98 6.66
CA LEU A 295 16.37 -17.58 7.05
C LEU A 295 17.14 -16.85 5.96
N TYR A 296 16.58 -15.75 5.46
CA TYR A 296 17.21 -14.88 4.48
C TYR A 296 17.72 -13.61 5.15
N VAL A 297 18.94 -13.19 4.77
CA VAL A 297 19.63 -12.04 5.38
C VAL A 297 20.21 -11.16 4.27
N ALA A 298 19.86 -9.88 4.26
CA ALA A 298 20.36 -8.92 3.28
C ALA A 298 21.48 -8.04 3.88
N THR A 299 22.65 -8.10 3.27
CA THR A 299 23.85 -7.38 3.72
C THR A 299 24.30 -6.38 2.66
N GLY A 300 24.62 -5.15 3.07
CA GLY A 300 25.25 -4.16 2.19
C GLY A 300 26.72 -4.48 1.91
N ASP A 301 27.29 -3.80 0.92
CA ASP A 301 28.62 -4.04 0.36
C ASP A 301 29.79 -3.67 1.29
N GLY A 302 29.53 -3.14 2.48
CA GLY A 302 30.57 -2.70 3.41
C GLY A 302 30.78 -1.18 3.46
N GLY A 303 30.12 -0.41 2.59
CA GLY A 303 30.11 1.05 2.64
C GLY A 303 31.14 1.72 1.74
N GLY A 304 31.07 3.05 1.69
CA GLY A 304 31.88 3.87 0.79
C GLY A 304 31.35 3.92 -0.66
N ALA A 305 32.06 4.66 -1.51
CA ALA A 305 31.71 4.83 -2.92
C ALA A 305 32.40 3.79 -3.81
N ASN A 306 31.65 3.22 -4.75
CA ASN A 306 32.09 2.25 -5.76
C ASN A 306 32.65 0.94 -5.18
N ASP A 307 32.08 0.45 -4.08
CA ASP A 307 32.48 -0.79 -3.39
C ASP A 307 34.02 -0.90 -3.21
N PRO A 308 34.62 -0.04 -2.38
CA PRO A 308 36.08 0.00 -2.20
C PRO A 308 36.66 -1.31 -1.63
N GLY A 309 35.83 -2.14 -0.99
CA GLY A 309 36.21 -3.47 -0.52
C GLY A 309 36.12 -4.56 -1.59
N ALA A 310 35.59 -4.25 -2.78
CA ALA A 310 35.27 -5.20 -3.84
C ALA A 310 34.42 -6.39 -3.33
N ASN A 311 33.54 -6.12 -2.36
CA ASN A 311 32.81 -7.15 -1.63
C ASN A 311 31.66 -7.73 -2.44
N SER A 312 30.90 -6.87 -3.12
CA SER A 312 29.62 -7.24 -3.75
C SER A 312 29.78 -8.35 -4.80
N GLN A 313 30.83 -8.27 -5.63
CA GLN A 313 31.19 -9.31 -6.62
C GLN A 313 32.02 -10.47 -6.04
N ASN A 314 32.69 -10.26 -4.90
CA ASN A 314 33.50 -11.29 -4.25
C ASN A 314 32.62 -12.32 -3.51
N ARG A 315 32.61 -13.57 -4.00
CA ARG A 315 31.83 -14.67 -3.39
C ARG A 315 32.48 -15.31 -2.16
N ALA A 316 33.67 -14.86 -1.76
CA ALA A 316 34.26 -15.19 -0.47
C ALA A 316 33.88 -14.19 0.64
N SER A 317 33.22 -13.08 0.29
CA SER A 317 32.70 -12.09 1.23
C SER A 317 31.20 -12.28 1.42
N LEU A 318 30.72 -12.09 2.66
CA LEU A 318 29.29 -12.09 2.98
C LEU A 318 28.66 -10.69 2.92
N LEU A 319 29.38 -9.68 2.44
CA LEU A 319 28.90 -8.30 2.24
C LEU A 319 28.45 -8.10 0.78
N GLY A 320 27.37 -7.34 0.58
CA GLY A 320 26.75 -7.08 -0.73
C GLY A 320 26.03 -8.32 -1.27
N LYS A 321 25.28 -9.01 -0.40
CA LYS A 321 24.69 -10.33 -0.64
C LYS A 321 23.24 -10.41 -0.16
N MET A 322 22.49 -11.31 -0.80
CA MET A 322 21.37 -11.98 -0.18
C MET A 322 21.87 -13.34 0.31
N LEU A 323 21.79 -13.59 1.61
CA LEU A 323 22.18 -14.86 2.23
C LEU A 323 20.94 -15.71 2.51
N ARG A 324 21.12 -17.03 2.56
CA ARG A 324 20.08 -18.02 2.88
C ARG A 324 20.70 -19.15 3.71
N ILE A 325 20.24 -19.32 4.95
CA ILE A 325 20.83 -20.27 5.92
C ILE A 325 19.76 -21.13 6.62
N ASP A 326 20.13 -22.35 7.03
CA ASP A 326 19.28 -23.24 7.84
C ASP A 326 19.62 -23.13 9.32
N VAL A 327 18.74 -22.47 10.07
CA VAL A 327 18.91 -22.22 11.51
C VAL A 327 18.41 -23.36 12.41
N ASN A 328 18.03 -24.50 11.83
CA ASN A 328 17.57 -25.69 12.56
C ASN A 328 18.66 -26.78 12.66
N ARG A 329 19.81 -26.55 12.06
CA ARG A 329 20.97 -27.46 12.00
C ARG A 329 22.24 -26.65 12.14
N ASP A 330 23.35 -27.33 12.37
CA ASP A 330 24.65 -26.70 12.56
C ASP A 330 25.74 -27.49 11.81
N ASP A 331 26.26 -26.90 10.74
CA ASP A 331 27.38 -27.46 9.96
C ASP A 331 28.74 -27.00 10.51
N PHE A 332 28.76 -26.08 11.49
CA PHE A 332 29.95 -25.47 12.06
C PHE A 332 30.02 -25.58 13.60
N PRO A 333 29.85 -26.78 14.21
CA PRO A 333 29.71 -26.96 15.67
C PRO A 333 30.96 -26.65 16.51
N SER A 334 32.03 -26.17 15.88
CA SER A 334 33.26 -25.75 16.55
C SER A 334 33.50 -24.24 16.42
N ASP A 335 32.57 -23.50 15.84
CA ASP A 335 32.66 -22.08 15.55
C ASP A 335 31.45 -21.34 16.11
N ASP A 336 31.59 -20.77 17.31
CA ASP A 336 30.53 -20.04 18.01
C ASP A 336 30.01 -18.80 17.25
N ALA A 337 30.67 -18.39 16.16
CA ALA A 337 30.20 -17.31 15.29
C ALA A 337 29.26 -17.79 14.16
N ARG A 338 29.07 -19.12 14.04
CA ARG A 338 28.26 -19.78 13.02
C ARG A 338 27.48 -20.96 13.61
N ASP A 339 26.22 -20.72 13.99
CA ASP A 339 25.27 -21.75 14.44
C ASP A 339 24.14 -21.93 13.41
N TYR A 340 24.49 -22.50 12.26
CA TYR A 340 23.56 -22.81 11.16
C TYR A 340 24.16 -23.87 10.22
N ALA A 341 23.34 -24.42 9.34
CA ALA A 341 23.76 -25.24 8.22
C ALA A 341 23.60 -24.50 6.88
N ILE A 342 24.38 -24.92 5.88
CA ILE A 342 24.24 -24.45 4.50
C ILE A 342 23.16 -25.28 3.81
N PRO A 343 22.05 -24.67 3.36
CA PRO A 343 21.04 -25.41 2.63
C PRO A 343 21.62 -26.04 1.35
N ALA A 344 21.33 -27.32 1.10
CA ALA A 344 21.84 -28.04 -0.07
C ALA A 344 21.44 -27.43 -1.44
N GLY A 345 20.39 -26.60 -1.47
CA GLY A 345 19.96 -25.87 -2.67
C GLY A 345 20.71 -24.58 -2.93
N ASN A 346 21.65 -24.15 -2.07
CA ASN A 346 22.38 -22.91 -2.29
C ASN A 346 23.34 -23.03 -3.49
N PRO A 347 23.40 -22.01 -4.36
CA PRO A 347 24.07 -22.09 -5.67
C PRO A 347 25.60 -22.17 -5.60
N PHE A 348 26.20 -21.81 -4.47
CA PHE A 348 27.66 -21.72 -4.31
C PHE A 348 28.22 -22.62 -3.20
N ALA A 349 27.40 -23.53 -2.65
CA ALA A 349 27.74 -24.31 -1.45
C ALA A 349 28.24 -23.43 -0.28
N SER A 350 27.69 -22.22 -0.18
CA SER A 350 27.91 -21.24 0.89
C SER A 350 26.59 -20.57 1.25
N GLU A 351 26.61 -19.63 2.20
CA GLU A 351 25.44 -18.85 2.65
C GLU A 351 24.83 -18.03 1.51
N ILE A 352 25.60 -17.74 0.46
CA ILE A 352 25.24 -16.80 -0.59
C ILE A 352 24.13 -17.40 -1.47
N TRP A 353 22.98 -16.72 -1.49
CA TRP A 353 21.86 -17.00 -2.37
C TRP A 353 21.89 -16.14 -3.63
N ALA A 354 22.23 -14.86 -3.49
CA ALA A 354 22.49 -13.93 -4.60
C ALA A 354 23.56 -12.90 -4.19
N TYR A 355 24.15 -12.24 -5.18
CA TYR A 355 25.26 -11.31 -4.97
C TYR A 355 25.22 -10.12 -5.92
N GLY A 356 26.17 -9.19 -5.79
CA GLY A 356 26.21 -7.98 -6.61
C GLY A 356 25.19 -6.93 -6.19
N LEU A 357 24.85 -6.89 -4.89
CA LEU A 357 23.98 -5.88 -4.29
C LEU A 357 24.81 -4.79 -3.62
N ARG A 358 24.27 -3.57 -3.52
CA ARG A 358 24.93 -2.42 -2.88
C ARG A 358 24.54 -2.25 -1.43
N ASN A 359 23.28 -1.94 -1.18
CA ASN A 359 22.69 -1.75 0.14
C ASN A 359 21.20 -2.16 0.12
N PRO A 360 20.90 -3.47 0.06
CA PRO A 360 19.54 -4.00 0.04
C PRO A 360 18.84 -3.76 1.39
N PHE A 361 18.17 -2.62 1.53
CA PHE A 361 17.76 -2.04 2.82
C PHE A 361 16.45 -2.62 3.37
N ARG A 362 15.37 -2.60 2.57
CA ARG A 362 14.12 -3.34 2.87
C ARG A 362 13.69 -4.17 1.70
N ASN A 363 13.35 -5.41 2.03
CA ASN A 363 12.90 -6.42 1.09
C ASN A 363 11.58 -6.98 1.59
N SER A 364 10.91 -7.77 0.75
CA SER A 364 9.73 -8.52 1.19
C SER A 364 9.51 -9.75 0.32
N PHE A 365 9.02 -10.82 0.95
CA PHE A 365 8.42 -11.92 0.21
C PHE A 365 6.96 -11.59 -0.11
N ASP A 366 6.58 -11.75 -1.38
CA ASP A 366 5.16 -11.79 -1.74
C ASP A 366 4.55 -13.09 -1.21
N ARG A 367 3.59 -12.98 -0.29
CA ARG A 367 2.96 -14.14 0.37
C ARG A 367 2.25 -15.10 -0.57
N VAL A 368 1.86 -14.64 -1.76
CA VAL A 368 1.16 -15.47 -2.75
C VAL A 368 2.15 -16.19 -3.66
N THR A 369 3.12 -15.49 -4.22
CA THR A 369 4.05 -16.06 -5.22
C THR A 369 5.32 -16.65 -4.61
N GLY A 370 5.69 -16.22 -3.40
CA GLY A 370 6.97 -16.54 -2.77
C GLY A 370 8.16 -15.81 -3.36
N ASN A 371 7.94 -14.88 -4.30
CA ASN A 371 9.02 -14.09 -4.89
C ASN A 371 9.55 -13.05 -3.89
N LEU A 372 10.86 -12.84 -3.91
CA LEU A 372 11.56 -11.85 -3.09
C LEU A 372 11.73 -10.55 -3.88
N TRP A 373 11.21 -9.46 -3.32
CA TRP A 373 11.36 -8.10 -3.82
C TRP A 373 12.42 -7.39 -3.00
N ILE A 374 13.37 -6.72 -3.66
CA ILE A 374 14.55 -6.14 -3.01
C ILE A 374 14.59 -4.65 -3.34
N GLY A 375 14.63 -3.80 -2.31
CA GLY A 375 14.94 -2.38 -2.49
C GLY A 375 16.44 -2.16 -2.28
N ASP A 376 17.19 -2.00 -3.37
CA ASP A 376 18.64 -1.78 -3.32
C ASP A 376 18.97 -0.30 -3.51
N VAL A 377 19.60 0.30 -2.50
CA VAL A 377 19.89 1.74 -2.49
C VAL A 377 21.04 2.05 -3.43
N GLY A 378 20.80 2.96 -4.36
CA GLY A 378 21.77 3.46 -5.34
C GLY A 378 22.90 4.30 -4.74
N GLN A 379 23.94 4.55 -5.53
CA GLN A 379 25.05 5.41 -5.13
C GLN A 379 24.74 6.90 -5.24
N GLY A 380 24.16 7.32 -6.36
CA GLY A 380 23.99 8.75 -6.65
C GLY A 380 23.26 9.07 -7.95
N ALA A 381 22.86 8.06 -8.74
CA ALA A 381 22.20 8.29 -10.02
C ALA A 381 20.87 7.54 -10.13
N ILE A 382 20.83 6.27 -9.72
CA ILE A 382 19.69 5.38 -9.95
C ILE A 382 19.38 4.61 -8.68
N GLU A 383 18.11 4.64 -8.29
CA GLU A 383 17.54 3.77 -7.26
C GLU A 383 16.77 2.63 -7.92
N GLU A 384 16.78 1.44 -7.32
CA GLU A 384 16.28 0.24 -7.98
C GLU A 384 15.43 -0.69 -7.11
N ILE A 385 14.53 -1.42 -7.79
CA ILE A 385 13.79 -2.54 -7.23
C ILE A 385 14.13 -3.79 -8.04
N ASP A 386 14.71 -4.77 -7.37
CA ASP A 386 14.97 -6.09 -7.94
C ASP A 386 13.87 -7.09 -7.56
N LEU A 387 13.78 -8.15 -8.37
CA LEU A 387 12.85 -9.25 -8.17
C LEU A 387 13.60 -10.57 -8.37
N MET A 388 13.52 -11.44 -7.36
CA MET A 388 14.12 -12.75 -7.36
C MET A 388 13.07 -13.83 -7.12
N ARG A 389 12.96 -14.77 -8.06
CA ARG A 389 12.21 -16.01 -7.88
C ARG A 389 13.09 -17.06 -7.23
N ALA A 390 12.50 -18.12 -6.68
CA ALA A 390 13.26 -19.26 -6.18
C ALA A 390 14.16 -19.91 -7.25
N SER A 391 13.75 -19.86 -8.53
CA SER A 391 14.55 -20.35 -9.67
C SER A 391 15.77 -19.50 -10.01
N ASP A 392 15.85 -18.28 -9.47
CA ASP A 392 16.87 -17.30 -9.85
C ASP A 392 18.09 -17.37 -8.91
N ALA A 393 18.22 -18.47 -8.16
CA ALA A 393 19.34 -18.75 -7.26
C ALA A 393 20.69 -18.50 -7.97
N GLY A 394 21.56 -17.71 -7.32
CA GLY A 394 22.87 -17.35 -7.86
C GLY A 394 22.87 -16.11 -8.75
N ALA A 395 21.75 -15.39 -8.83
CA ALA A 395 21.66 -14.10 -9.52
C ALA A 395 22.76 -13.13 -9.09
N ASN A 396 23.28 -12.38 -10.07
CA ASN A 396 24.22 -11.30 -9.89
C ASN A 396 23.55 -9.98 -10.26
N PHE A 397 23.25 -9.13 -9.27
CA PHE A 397 22.58 -7.85 -9.48
C PHE A 397 23.51 -6.74 -10.02
N GLY A 398 24.80 -7.04 -10.14
CA GLY A 398 25.73 -6.28 -10.98
C GLY A 398 26.44 -5.11 -10.30
N TRP A 399 26.11 -4.70 -9.08
CA TRP A 399 26.92 -3.72 -8.34
C TRP A 399 28.37 -4.24 -8.12
N PRO A 400 29.43 -3.41 -8.25
CA PRO A 400 29.45 -1.98 -8.60
C PRO A 400 29.66 -1.73 -10.10
N LEU A 401 29.49 -2.76 -10.94
CA LEU A 401 29.67 -2.65 -12.38
C LEU A 401 28.55 -1.78 -13.00
N PHE A 402 27.36 -1.90 -12.44
CA PHE A 402 26.15 -1.16 -12.79
C PHE A 402 25.48 -0.57 -11.56
N GLU A 403 24.77 0.54 -11.75
CA GLU A 403 23.83 1.14 -10.81
C GLU A 403 22.48 1.23 -11.53
N GLY A 404 21.53 0.34 -11.21
CA GLY A 404 20.42 0.08 -12.12
C GLY A 404 20.91 -0.50 -13.45
N THR A 405 20.38 0.05 -14.55
CA THR A 405 20.85 -0.26 -15.91
C THR A 405 22.01 0.63 -16.36
N MET A 406 22.45 1.60 -15.54
CA MET A 406 23.53 2.52 -15.88
C MET A 406 24.90 1.86 -15.65
N ALA A 407 25.71 1.76 -16.70
CA ALA A 407 27.07 1.25 -16.60
C ALA A 407 27.98 2.24 -15.85
N LEU A 408 28.70 1.76 -14.84
CA LEU A 408 29.73 2.52 -14.11
C LEU A 408 31.13 2.12 -14.57
N ALA A 409 31.46 0.85 -14.37
CA ALA A 409 32.75 0.24 -14.75
C ALA A 409 32.57 -1.09 -15.50
N GLY A 410 31.34 -1.60 -15.60
CA GLY A 410 31.00 -2.82 -16.32
C GLY A 410 30.79 -2.62 -17.81
N GLN A 411 30.89 -3.72 -18.56
CA GLN A 411 30.27 -3.85 -19.88
C GLN A 411 29.01 -4.69 -19.74
N PRO A 412 27.91 -4.40 -20.47
CA PRO A 412 26.73 -5.25 -20.46
C PRO A 412 27.14 -6.66 -20.90
N GLY A 413 27.01 -7.63 -20.02
CA GLY A 413 27.50 -9.00 -20.21
C GLY A 413 26.45 -10.04 -19.84
N THR A 414 26.69 -11.29 -20.26
CA THR A 414 25.85 -12.43 -19.88
C THR A 414 25.99 -12.72 -18.39
N GLY A 415 24.87 -12.98 -17.70
CA GLY A 415 24.86 -13.39 -16.29
C GLY A 415 24.66 -12.26 -15.28
N LEU A 416 24.34 -11.05 -15.73
CA LEU A 416 23.80 -9.98 -14.87
C LEU A 416 22.28 -10.03 -14.84
N THR A 417 21.71 -9.67 -13.69
CA THR A 417 20.27 -9.54 -13.45
C THR A 417 19.99 -8.08 -13.16
N PHE A 418 19.33 -7.40 -14.09
CA PHE A 418 18.95 -6.00 -13.91
C PHE A 418 17.63 -5.86 -13.14
N PRO A 419 17.38 -4.70 -12.51
CA PRO A 419 16.17 -4.48 -11.74
C PRO A 419 14.92 -4.56 -12.61
N VAL A 420 13.80 -4.93 -12.00
CA VAL A 420 12.50 -4.92 -12.69
C VAL A 420 11.95 -3.51 -12.83
N THR A 421 12.40 -2.59 -11.99
CA THR A 421 12.16 -1.17 -12.21
C THR A 421 13.17 -0.29 -11.49
N GLU A 422 13.38 0.92 -12.02
CA GLU A 422 14.35 1.87 -11.51
C GLU A 422 13.86 3.31 -11.67
N TYR A 423 14.46 4.23 -10.91
CA TYR A 423 14.19 5.66 -11.02
C TYR A 423 15.42 6.51 -10.74
N SER A 424 15.49 7.68 -11.36
CA SER A 424 16.64 8.57 -11.22
C SER A 424 16.60 9.40 -9.94
N HIS A 425 17.79 9.76 -9.48
CA HIS A 425 18.01 10.81 -8.48
C HIS A 425 17.38 12.14 -8.89
N GLY A 426 16.83 12.85 -7.90
CA GLY A 426 16.19 14.15 -8.14
C GLY A 426 15.02 14.46 -7.21
N THR A 427 14.23 15.44 -7.63
CA THR A 427 13.14 16.02 -6.83
C THR A 427 11.77 15.99 -7.51
N GLY A 428 11.71 15.56 -8.77
CA GLY A 428 10.48 15.40 -9.53
C GLY A 428 9.54 14.34 -8.93
N ALA A 429 8.31 14.27 -9.44
CA ALA A 429 7.25 13.43 -8.89
C ALA A 429 7.53 11.90 -8.92
N ARG A 430 8.50 11.46 -9.73
CA ARG A 430 8.93 10.06 -9.92
C ARG A 430 10.45 9.93 -9.86
N GLN A 431 11.05 10.77 -9.02
CA GLN A 431 12.47 10.79 -8.71
C GLN A 431 12.63 10.74 -7.19
N GLY A 432 13.74 10.17 -6.74
CA GLY A 432 14.10 10.09 -5.33
C GLY A 432 15.56 9.72 -5.15
N ASN A 433 16.05 9.68 -3.91
CA ASN A 433 17.49 9.63 -3.67
C ASN A 433 17.91 8.54 -2.67
N SER A 434 16.98 7.69 -2.23
CA SER A 434 17.23 6.53 -1.38
C SER A 434 15.97 5.67 -1.35
N VAL A 435 15.93 4.61 -2.15
CA VAL A 435 14.80 3.68 -2.15
C VAL A 435 14.69 3.02 -0.79
N THR A 436 13.48 2.98 -0.24
CA THR A 436 13.22 2.24 0.99
C THR A 436 13.04 0.77 0.68
N GLY A 437 12.37 0.44 -0.43
CA GLY A 437 11.78 -0.87 -0.70
C GLY A 437 10.27 -0.85 -0.47
N GLY A 438 9.62 -2.02 -0.57
CA GLY A 438 8.17 -2.09 -0.62
C GLY A 438 7.59 -3.50 -0.45
N TYR A 439 6.28 -3.60 -0.65
CA TYR A 439 5.52 -4.85 -0.54
C TYR A 439 4.57 -4.98 -1.72
N VAL A 440 4.38 -6.22 -2.18
CA VAL A 440 3.21 -6.55 -2.98
C VAL A 440 2.00 -6.53 -2.05
N TYR A 441 1.05 -5.65 -2.34
CA TYR A 441 -0.13 -5.50 -1.51
C TYR A 441 -1.08 -6.68 -1.72
N ARG A 442 -1.37 -7.37 -0.62
CA ARG A 442 -2.28 -8.53 -0.51
C ARG A 442 -3.33 -8.33 0.60
N GLY A 443 -3.52 -7.09 1.03
CA GLY A 443 -4.37 -6.72 2.17
C GLY A 443 -5.84 -6.47 1.82
N PRO A 444 -6.64 -5.98 2.77
CA PRO A 444 -8.09 -5.83 2.58
C PRO A 444 -8.51 -4.72 1.62
N VAL A 445 -7.61 -3.80 1.22
CA VAL A 445 -7.95 -2.74 0.26
C VAL A 445 -7.86 -3.27 -1.17
N GLU A 446 -9.01 -3.59 -1.75
CA GLU A 446 -9.19 -4.09 -3.11
C GLU A 446 -8.37 -3.33 -4.16
N ALA A 447 -8.55 -2.00 -4.23
CA ALA A 447 -7.92 -1.13 -5.22
C ALA A 447 -6.38 -1.14 -5.21
N LEU A 448 -5.76 -1.73 -4.18
CA LEU A 448 -4.32 -1.87 -4.05
C LEU A 448 -3.83 -3.29 -4.38
N GLN A 449 -4.72 -4.28 -4.55
CA GLN A 449 -4.36 -5.66 -4.81
C GLN A 449 -3.44 -5.83 -6.02
N GLY A 450 -2.37 -6.61 -5.84
CA GLY A 450 -1.42 -6.90 -6.92
C GLY A 450 -0.57 -5.70 -7.34
N LEU A 451 -0.58 -4.61 -6.58
CA LEU A 451 0.39 -3.52 -6.74
C LEU A 451 1.60 -3.78 -5.86
N TYR A 452 2.80 -3.56 -6.41
CA TYR A 452 3.99 -3.36 -5.58
C TYR A 452 4.02 -1.90 -5.13
N ILE A 453 3.84 -1.68 -3.83
CA ILE A 453 3.85 -0.37 -3.19
C ILE A 453 5.20 -0.16 -2.52
N PHE A 454 5.87 0.93 -2.85
CA PHE A 454 7.22 1.23 -2.36
C PHE A 454 7.39 2.75 -2.18
N GLY A 455 8.49 3.14 -1.54
CA GLY A 455 8.77 4.53 -1.25
C GLY A 455 10.25 4.88 -1.26
N ASP A 456 10.51 6.16 -1.07
CA ASP A 456 11.83 6.76 -0.99
C ASP A 456 12.01 7.48 0.34
N PHE A 457 13.07 7.14 1.07
CA PHE A 457 13.35 7.65 2.40
C PHE A 457 13.61 9.15 2.42
N ILE A 458 14.37 9.67 1.45
CA ILE A 458 14.80 11.08 1.43
C ILE A 458 13.67 12.00 0.96
N ARG A 459 12.86 11.54 0.00
CA ARG A 459 11.77 12.35 -0.56
C ARG A 459 10.47 12.23 0.21
N GLY A 460 10.28 11.17 1.01
CA GLY A 460 8.95 10.80 1.53
C GLY A 460 7.97 10.50 0.40
N ALA A 461 8.49 10.12 -0.78
CA ALA A 461 7.66 9.85 -1.95
C ALA A 461 7.20 8.39 -1.93
N MET A 462 5.97 8.15 -2.37
CA MET A 462 5.39 6.81 -2.46
C MET A 462 4.85 6.58 -3.86
N TRP A 463 5.05 5.36 -4.35
CA TRP A 463 4.60 4.95 -5.67
C TRP A 463 4.03 3.55 -5.63
N SER A 464 3.35 3.19 -6.71
CA SER A 464 2.97 1.82 -6.97
C SER A 464 3.15 1.45 -8.44
N VAL A 465 3.45 0.19 -8.70
CA VAL A 465 3.43 -0.41 -10.04
C VAL A 465 2.70 -1.76 -9.99
N PRO A 466 1.81 -2.08 -10.95
CA PRO A 466 1.21 -3.40 -11.02
C PRO A 466 2.26 -4.49 -11.22
N ILE A 467 2.26 -5.55 -10.40
CA ILE A 467 3.26 -6.62 -10.49
C ILE A 467 3.22 -7.35 -11.84
N SER A 468 2.08 -7.32 -12.53
CA SER A 468 1.93 -7.86 -13.89
C SER A 468 2.82 -7.15 -14.92
N GLN A 469 3.32 -5.96 -14.62
CA GLN A 469 4.22 -5.19 -15.47
C GLN A 469 5.70 -5.39 -15.11
N LEU A 470 6.00 -5.99 -13.95
CA LEU A 470 7.32 -6.17 -13.38
C LEU A 470 7.77 -7.61 -13.61
N THR A 471 8.58 -7.83 -14.65
CA THR A 471 9.06 -9.16 -15.03
C THR A 471 10.59 -9.17 -15.03
N PRO A 472 11.26 -10.15 -14.39
CA PRO A 472 12.71 -10.29 -14.43
C PRO A 472 13.23 -10.31 -15.87
N GLY A 473 14.33 -9.58 -16.10
CA GLY A 473 14.91 -9.37 -17.43
C GLY A 473 14.30 -8.21 -18.22
N THR A 474 13.34 -7.47 -17.67
CA THR A 474 12.84 -6.21 -18.26
C THR A 474 12.73 -5.13 -17.20
N THR A 475 13.55 -4.09 -17.34
CA THR A 475 13.50 -2.91 -16.45
C THR A 475 12.45 -1.92 -16.93
N ARG A 476 11.51 -1.58 -16.05
CA ARG A 476 10.51 -0.53 -16.29
C ARG A 476 11.01 0.83 -15.80
N PRO A 477 10.87 1.90 -16.60
CA PRO A 477 11.23 3.25 -16.17
C PRO A 477 10.20 3.82 -15.20
N SER A 478 10.61 4.83 -14.43
CA SER A 478 9.75 5.50 -13.44
C SER A 478 8.50 6.17 -14.03
N SER A 479 8.45 6.42 -15.34
CA SER A 479 7.23 6.88 -16.03
C SER A 479 6.05 5.90 -15.93
N SER A 480 6.30 4.63 -15.63
CA SER A 480 5.29 3.62 -15.34
C SER A 480 4.66 3.73 -13.94
N PHE A 481 5.21 4.58 -13.07
CA PHE A 481 4.78 4.68 -11.69
C PHE A 481 3.49 5.48 -11.55
N THR A 482 2.56 4.93 -10.79
CA THR A 482 1.49 5.71 -10.18
C THR A 482 2.06 6.43 -8.95
N VAL A 483 1.93 7.75 -8.90
CA VAL A 483 2.34 8.56 -7.74
C VAL A 483 1.26 8.42 -6.66
N ARG A 484 1.66 7.93 -5.48
CA ARG A 484 0.77 7.61 -4.37
C ARG A 484 0.95 8.53 -3.15
N THR A 485 1.91 9.44 -3.17
CA THR A 485 2.19 10.30 -2.00
C THR A 485 0.95 11.06 -1.50
N GLN A 486 0.12 11.57 -2.41
CA GLN A 486 -1.12 12.26 -2.04
C GLN A 486 -2.24 11.29 -1.66
N ASP A 487 -2.33 10.14 -2.34
CA ASP A 487 -3.29 9.07 -2.03
C ASP A 487 -3.07 8.52 -0.62
N PHE A 488 -1.80 8.42 -0.19
CA PHE A 488 -1.39 7.94 1.13
C PHE A 488 -1.16 9.06 2.16
N ALA A 489 -1.60 10.28 1.87
CA ALA A 489 -1.54 11.36 2.85
C ALA A 489 -2.40 11.00 4.09
N PRO A 490 -1.83 10.99 5.31
CA PRO A 490 -2.58 10.60 6.49
C PRO A 490 -3.60 11.67 6.88
N GLN A 491 -4.68 11.24 7.55
CA GLN A 491 -5.69 12.15 8.11
C GLN A 491 -5.13 13.03 9.24
N THR A 492 -4.07 12.60 9.90
CA THR A 492 -3.40 13.30 11.00
C THR A 492 -1.93 12.90 11.03
N GLY A 493 -1.04 13.85 11.29
CA GLY A 493 0.40 13.65 11.17
C GLY A 493 0.90 13.91 9.76
N SER A 494 2.19 13.66 9.52
CA SER A 494 2.81 13.73 8.21
C SER A 494 3.68 12.49 8.02
N ILE A 495 3.87 12.07 6.77
CA ILE A 495 4.84 11.02 6.43
C ILE A 495 6.04 11.72 5.78
N ASN A 496 7.17 11.76 6.46
CA ASN A 496 8.34 12.55 6.06
C ASN A 496 9.49 11.67 5.59
N ASN A 497 9.82 10.62 6.33
CA ASN A 497 10.97 9.76 6.07
C ASN A 497 10.59 8.28 6.19
N ILE A 498 10.17 7.69 5.07
CA ILE A 498 9.67 6.32 5.03
C ILE A 498 10.83 5.34 5.28
N ALA A 499 11.00 4.90 6.52
CA ALA A 499 12.07 3.98 6.91
C ALA A 499 11.75 2.53 6.53
N SER A 500 10.47 2.19 6.46
CA SER A 500 10.01 0.87 6.04
C SER A 500 8.53 0.89 5.72
N PHE A 501 8.10 -0.20 5.08
CA PHE A 501 6.75 -0.69 5.21
C PHE A 501 6.76 -1.95 6.07
N GLY A 502 5.60 -2.35 6.59
CA GLY A 502 5.42 -3.60 7.34
C GLY A 502 4.05 -4.18 7.08
N GLN A 503 3.85 -5.46 7.34
CA GLN A 503 2.56 -6.10 7.15
C GLN A 503 2.17 -6.98 8.34
N ASP A 504 0.88 -7.00 8.66
CA ASP A 504 0.34 -7.96 9.62
C ASP A 504 -0.14 -9.26 8.96
N GLN A 505 -0.62 -10.20 9.76
CA GLN A 505 -1.20 -11.48 9.29
C GLN A 505 -2.42 -11.32 8.38
N ASN A 506 -3.13 -10.20 8.43
CA ASN A 506 -4.28 -9.91 7.56
C ASN A 506 -3.87 -9.21 6.26
N GLY A 507 -2.57 -8.92 6.09
CA GLY A 507 -2.04 -8.21 4.94
C GLY A 507 -2.25 -6.69 5.01
N ASN A 508 -2.65 -6.15 6.17
CA ASN A 508 -2.70 -4.70 6.36
C ASN A 508 -1.29 -4.14 6.17
N LEU A 509 -1.16 -3.11 5.33
CA LEU A 509 0.12 -2.48 5.05
C LEU A 509 0.31 -1.29 6.00
N TYR A 510 1.42 -1.30 6.71
CA TYR A 510 1.86 -0.26 7.62
C TYR A 510 2.99 0.54 7.00
N ILE A 511 3.00 1.85 7.27
CA ILE A 511 4.07 2.76 6.90
C ILE A 511 4.82 3.13 8.18
N VAL A 512 6.13 2.96 8.16
CA VAL A 512 7.02 3.27 9.28
C VAL A 512 7.75 4.57 8.98
N ASP A 513 7.39 5.65 9.68
CA ASP A 513 8.06 6.94 9.55
C ASP A 513 9.18 7.06 10.58
N PHE A 514 10.37 7.40 10.10
CA PHE A 514 11.59 7.45 10.89
C PHE A 514 11.54 8.47 12.04
N ASP A 515 10.67 9.48 11.94
CA ASP A 515 10.47 10.48 12.99
C ASP A 515 9.60 10.00 14.16
N GLY A 516 9.11 8.75 14.12
CA GLY A 516 8.51 8.06 15.25
C GLY A 516 7.02 7.78 15.13
N GLU A 517 6.45 7.92 13.94
CA GLU A 517 5.03 7.65 13.66
C GLU A 517 4.84 6.33 12.89
N ILE A 518 3.76 5.61 13.20
CA ILE A 518 3.34 4.41 12.46
C ILE A 518 1.94 4.64 11.90
N PHE A 519 1.78 4.40 10.61
CA PHE A 519 0.50 4.53 9.91
C PHE A 519 0.04 3.18 9.36
N VAL A 520 -1.26 3.04 9.10
CA VAL A 520 -1.84 1.89 8.42
C VAL A 520 -2.71 2.35 7.26
N ILE A 521 -2.63 1.62 6.15
CA ILE A 521 -3.52 1.77 5.00
C ILE A 521 -4.68 0.79 5.18
N GLU A 522 -5.89 1.31 5.34
CA GLU A 522 -7.08 0.51 5.67
C GLU A 522 -8.30 0.98 4.86
N PRO A 523 -9.31 0.12 4.65
CA PRO A 523 -10.56 0.52 4.01
C PRO A 523 -11.23 1.69 4.73
N VAL A 524 -11.98 2.51 3.99
CA VAL A 524 -12.86 3.51 4.62
C VAL A 524 -14.04 2.75 5.28
N PRO A 525 -14.39 3.03 6.55
CA PRO A 525 -15.48 2.36 7.25
C PRO A 525 -16.88 2.66 6.70
#